data_AF-A0A2H0VX54-F1
#
_entry.id   AF-A0A2H0VX54-F1
#
_cell.length_a   1.000
_cell.length_b   1.000
_cell.length_c   1.000
_cell.angle_alpha   90.00
_cell.angle_beta   90.00
_cell.angle_gamma   90.00
#
_symmetry.space_group_name_H-M   'P 1'
#
loop_
_entity.id
_entity.type
_entity.pdbx_description
1 polymer ?
#
loop_
_entity_poly.entity_id
_entity_poly.type
_entity_poly.pdbx_seq_one_letter_code
_entity_poly.pdbx_strand_id
1 'polypeptide(L)'
;MVKKIGIIGCGVMGSAIVRSLDGFEISGFDVNREKVESLGIAIAESASELVSGSDMVLLAVKPQTYRVMDLDFGDKLVISIMAGVPLADLPDRSVRVMPNLGALVGESVNAWAPSGAATEDDRRFVREFLESF
;
A
#
# COMPACT_ATOMS: atom_id res chain seq x y z
N MET A 1 -6.21 13.66 7.16
CA MET A 1 -5.46 13.91 5.91
C MET A 1 -4.25 12.99 5.96
N VAL A 2 -4.09 12.11 4.97
CA VAL A 2 -2.99 11.14 4.93
C VAL A 2 -1.67 11.89 4.70
N LYS A 3 -0.70 11.69 5.59
CA LYS A 3 0.66 12.22 5.45
C LYS A 3 1.72 11.13 5.53
N LYS A 4 1.44 10.07 6.29
CA LYS A 4 2.34 8.93 6.50
C LYS A 4 1.82 7.69 5.77
N ILE A 5 2.60 7.21 4.81
CA ILE A 5 2.27 6.01 4.03
C ILE A 5 3.23 4.88 4.44
N GLY A 6 2.64 3.78 4.92
CA GLY A 6 3.34 2.54 5.20
C GLY A 6 3.23 1.57 4.04
N ILE A 7 4.33 0.94 3.63
CA ILE A 7 4.35 0.02 2.50
C ILE A 7 4.88 -1.33 2.94
N ILE A 8 4.02 -2.34 2.92
CA ILE A 8 4.37 -3.71 3.21
C ILE A 8 4.59 -4.43 1.87
N GLY A 9 5.83 -4.81 1.59
CA GLY A 9 6.26 -5.41 0.33
C GLY A 9 6.88 -4.39 -0.62
N CYS A 10 8.21 -4.36 -0.68
CA CYS A 10 9.00 -3.45 -1.52
C CYS A 10 9.57 -4.18 -2.75
N GLY A 11 8.81 -5.13 -3.31
CA GLY A 11 9.12 -5.79 -4.58
C GLY A 11 8.98 -4.85 -5.78
N VAL A 12 8.92 -5.40 -7.00
CA VAL A 12 8.84 -4.60 -8.24
C VAL A 12 7.68 -3.59 -8.21
N MET A 13 6.47 -4.04 -7.87
CA MET A 13 5.32 -3.13 -7.88
C MET A 13 5.31 -2.15 -6.70
N GLY A 14 5.61 -2.63 -5.49
CA GLY A 14 5.69 -1.77 -4.31
C GLY A 14 6.73 -0.66 -4.50
N SER A 15 7.92 -1.00 -5.00
CA SER A 15 8.98 -0.03 -5.31
C SER A 15 8.62 0.92 -6.46
N ALA A 16 7.92 0.46 -7.49
CA ALA A 16 7.43 1.32 -8.58
C ALA A 16 6.51 2.41 -8.03
N ILE A 17 5.54 2.03 -7.21
CA ILE A 17 4.60 2.95 -6.58
C ILE A 17 5.35 3.89 -5.64
N VAL A 18 6.22 3.40 -4.75
CA VAL A 18 7.02 4.25 -3.83
C VAL A 18 7.72 5.38 -4.58
N ARG A 19 8.38 5.07 -5.70
CA ARG A 19 9.20 6.02 -6.46
C ARG A 19 8.37 7.11 -7.15
N SER A 20 7.09 6.86 -7.36
CA SER A 20 6.15 7.80 -7.96
C SER A 20 5.51 8.76 -6.97
N LEU A 21 5.56 8.42 -5.67
CA LEU A 21 4.91 9.20 -4.62
C LEU A 21 5.80 10.37 -4.22
N ASP A 22 5.20 11.55 -4.17
CA ASP A 22 5.82 12.78 -3.67
C ASP A 22 4.94 13.42 -2.59
N GLY A 23 5.56 14.17 -1.68
CA GLY A 23 4.85 14.89 -0.62
C GLY A 23 4.37 14.04 0.57
N PHE A 24 4.79 12.78 0.67
CA PHE A 24 4.45 11.88 1.79
C PHE A 24 5.68 11.47 2.61
N GLU A 25 5.48 11.25 3.90
CA GLU A 25 6.44 10.54 4.75
C GLU A 25 6.25 9.04 4.54
N ILE A 26 7.21 8.38 3.88
CA ILE A 26 7.09 6.97 3.48
C ILE A 26 7.96 6.09 4.38
N SER A 27 7.37 5.01 4.87
CA SER A 27 8.09 3.92 5.54
C SER A 27 7.82 2.58 4.84
N GLY A 28 8.82 1.72 4.78
CA GLY A 28 8.74 0.42 4.11
C GLY A 28 9.12 -0.74 5.01
N PHE A 29 8.49 -1.88 4.78
CA PHE A 29 8.84 -3.17 5.36
C PHE A 29 8.83 -4.24 4.26
N ASP A 30 9.92 -4.98 4.12
CA ASP A 30 10.01 -6.18 3.29
C ASP A 30 10.85 -7.22 4.04
N VAL A 31 10.53 -8.50 3.85
CA VAL A 31 11.32 -9.60 4.41
C VAL A 31 12.77 -9.60 3.91
N ASN A 32 13.01 -9.00 2.74
CA ASN A 32 14.35 -8.65 2.29
C ASN A 32 14.57 -7.14 2.50
N ARG A 33 15.30 -6.80 3.57
CA ARG A 33 15.61 -5.42 3.99
C ARG A 33 16.32 -4.60 2.91
N GLU A 34 17.18 -5.23 2.10
CA GLU A 34 17.94 -4.54 1.03
C GLU A 34 17.00 -3.86 0.01
N LYS A 35 15.80 -4.41 -0.19
CA LYS A 35 14.81 -3.80 -1.09
C LYS A 35 14.31 -2.47 -0.55
N VAL A 36 14.12 -2.34 0.76
CA VAL A 36 13.69 -1.08 1.38
C VAL A 36 14.85 -0.08 1.37
N GLU A 37 16.06 -0.52 1.69
CA GLU A 37 17.28 0.30 1.65
C GLU A 37 17.50 0.93 0.27
N SER A 38 17.26 0.17 -0.80
CA SER A 38 17.39 0.65 -2.18
C SER A 38 16.42 1.78 -2.58
N LEU A 39 15.42 2.08 -1.76
CA LEU A 39 14.40 3.09 -2.03
C LEU A 39 14.67 4.42 -1.35
N GLY A 40 15.61 4.49 -0.40
CA GLY A 40 15.92 5.72 0.32
C GLY A 40 14.79 6.24 1.23
N ILE A 41 13.86 5.37 1.61
CA ILE A 41 12.74 5.66 2.53
C ILE A 41 13.04 5.16 3.95
N ALA A 42 12.22 5.55 4.93
CA ALA A 42 12.35 5.02 6.29
C ALA A 42 12.11 3.50 6.31
N ILE A 43 12.89 2.77 7.11
CA ILE A 43 12.78 1.31 7.24
C ILE A 43 12.12 1.03 8.59
N ALA A 44 11.01 0.30 8.57
CA ALA A 44 10.39 -0.22 9.79
C ALA A 44 11.03 -1.56 10.19
N GLU A 45 11.19 -1.82 11.48
CA GLU A 45 11.77 -3.07 11.98
C GLU A 45 10.76 -4.23 11.94
N SER A 46 9.46 -3.91 11.90
CA SER A 46 8.39 -4.89 11.71
C SER A 46 7.20 -4.32 10.93
N ALA A 47 6.41 -5.21 10.34
CA ALA A 47 5.14 -4.83 9.73
C ALA A 47 4.17 -4.19 10.75
N SER A 48 4.14 -4.66 11.99
CA SER A 48 3.29 -4.09 13.05
C SER A 48 3.71 -2.67 13.45
N GLU A 49 5.02 -2.41 13.52
CA GLU A 49 5.56 -1.05 13.73
C GLU A 49 5.15 -0.13 12.57
N LEU A 50 5.33 -0.57 11.33
CA LEU A 50 4.93 0.17 10.14
C LEU A 50 3.45 0.52 10.16
N VAL A 51 2.58 -0.46 10.44
CA VAL A 51 1.14 -0.24 10.52
C VAL A 51 0.79 0.77 11.63
N SER A 52 1.47 0.70 12.78
CA SER A 52 1.24 1.63 13.89
C SER A 52 1.68 3.07 13.56
N GLY A 53 2.76 3.24 12.81
CA GLY A 53 3.32 4.54 12.44
C GLY A 53 2.69 5.21 11.22
N SER A 54 1.73 4.57 10.55
CA SER A 54 1.16 5.03 9.28
C SER A 54 -0.27 5.55 9.43
N ASP A 55 -0.64 6.53 8.58
CA ASP A 55 -2.04 6.94 8.42
C ASP A 55 -2.78 5.99 7.46
N MET A 56 -2.04 5.45 6.49
CA MET A 56 -2.52 4.55 5.45
C MET A 56 -1.47 3.47 5.15
N VAL A 57 -1.91 2.25 4.84
CA VAL A 57 -1.02 1.14 4.50
C VAL A 57 -1.28 0.61 3.10
N LEU A 58 -0.21 0.50 2.30
CA LEU A 58 -0.18 -0.19 1.02
C LEU A 58 0.29 -1.64 1.23
N LEU A 59 -0.57 -2.60 0.91
CA LEU A 59 -0.25 -4.02 0.87
C LEU A 59 0.19 -4.42 -0.54
N ALA A 60 1.51 -4.57 -0.71
CA ALA A 60 2.21 -4.92 -1.95
C ALA A 60 3.00 -6.24 -1.83
N VAL A 61 2.54 -7.14 -0.96
CA VAL A 61 3.10 -8.49 -0.78
C VAL A 61 2.39 -9.54 -1.65
N LYS A 62 2.90 -10.77 -1.65
CA LYS A 62 2.17 -11.91 -2.20
C LYS A 62 0.98 -12.27 -1.29
N PRO A 63 -0.16 -12.72 -1.83
CA PRO A 63 -1.31 -13.15 -1.03
C PRO A 63 -0.97 -14.20 0.03
N GLN A 64 -0.06 -15.12 -0.28
CA GLN A 64 0.37 -16.16 0.66
C GLN A 64 1.13 -15.57 1.86
N THR A 65 1.88 -14.49 1.65
CA THR A 65 2.58 -13.77 2.72
C THR A 65 1.57 -13.08 3.62
N TYR A 66 0.61 -12.34 3.05
CA TYR A 66 -0.41 -11.65 3.84
C TYR A 66 -1.22 -12.59 4.75
N ARG A 67 -1.61 -13.77 4.27
CA ARG A 67 -2.42 -14.74 5.04
C ARG A 67 -1.76 -15.26 6.31
N VAL A 68 -0.44 -15.13 6.45
CA VAL A 68 0.30 -15.56 7.64
C VAL A 68 0.73 -14.37 8.51
N MET A 69 0.42 -13.14 8.10
CA MET A 69 0.67 -11.95 8.90
C MET A 69 -0.49 -11.74 9.86
N ASP A 70 -0.16 -11.45 11.12
CA ASP A 70 -1.11 -11.04 12.15
C ASP A 70 -0.92 -9.54 12.39
N LEU A 71 -1.73 -8.72 11.71
CA LEU A 71 -1.61 -7.26 11.72
C LEU A 71 -2.94 -6.63 12.12
N ASP A 72 -2.89 -5.71 13.07
CA ASP A 72 -4.01 -4.85 13.43
C ASP A 72 -3.93 -3.52 12.70
N PHE A 73 -4.81 -3.32 11.72
CA PHE A 73 -4.90 -2.08 10.96
C PHE A 73 -5.74 -1.01 11.67
N GLY A 74 -6.52 -1.37 12.70
CA GLY A 74 -7.53 -0.49 13.30
C GLY A 74 -8.47 0.10 12.24
N ASP A 75 -8.70 1.42 12.31
CA ASP A 75 -9.50 2.19 11.34
C ASP A 75 -8.67 2.86 10.23
N LYS A 76 -7.45 2.35 9.96
CA LYS A 76 -6.60 2.91 8.90
C LYS A 76 -7.11 2.52 7.53
N LEU A 77 -6.94 3.43 6.58
CA LEU A 77 -7.18 3.11 5.17
C LEU A 77 -6.12 2.12 4.69
N VAL A 78 -6.56 0.99 4.14
CA VAL A 78 -5.68 -0.01 3.53
C VAL A 78 -5.87 -0.07 2.03
N ILE A 79 -4.82 0.17 1.25
CA ILE A 79 -4.83 -0.10 -0.19
C ILE A 79 -4.14 -1.43 -0.43
N SER A 80 -4.78 -2.34 -1.17
CA SER A 80 -4.19 -3.64 -1.53
C SER A 80 -4.02 -3.76 -3.03
N ILE A 81 -2.80 -4.07 -3.46
CA ILE A 81 -2.50 -4.41 -4.87
C ILE A 81 -2.34 -5.91 -5.08
N MET A 82 -2.73 -6.72 -4.09
CA MET A 82 -2.56 -8.16 -4.12
C MET A 82 -3.49 -8.82 -5.13
N ALA A 83 -2.92 -9.62 -6.03
CA ALA A 83 -3.70 -10.38 -7.00
C ALA A 83 -4.55 -11.46 -6.31
N GLY A 84 -5.81 -11.60 -6.72
CA GLY A 84 -6.70 -12.67 -6.26
C GLY A 84 -7.18 -12.58 -4.80
N VAL A 85 -6.91 -11.50 -4.07
CA VAL A 85 -7.46 -11.28 -2.71
C VAL A 85 -8.75 -10.45 -2.82
N PRO A 86 -9.93 -11.01 -2.48
CA PRO A 86 -11.18 -10.27 -2.50
C PRO A 86 -11.24 -9.24 -1.36
N LEU A 87 -12.08 -8.21 -1.50
CA LEU A 87 -12.29 -7.20 -0.45
C LEU A 87 -12.75 -7.81 0.89
N ALA A 88 -13.47 -8.93 0.85
CA ALA A 88 -13.92 -9.64 2.04
C ALA A 88 -12.78 -10.24 2.90
N ASP A 89 -11.57 -10.39 2.32
CA ASP A 89 -10.38 -10.88 3.01
C ASP A 89 -9.43 -9.74 3.45
N LEU A 90 -9.84 -8.48 3.21
CA LEU A 90 -9.09 -7.28 3.57
C LEU A 90 -9.74 -6.58 4.77
N PRO A 91 -9.03 -5.66 5.45
CA PRO A 91 -9.62 -4.86 6.51
C PRO A 91 -10.85 -4.09 6.04
N ASP A 92 -11.79 -3.82 6.96
CA ASP A 92 -13.10 -3.22 6.64
C ASP A 92 -12.97 -1.93 5.82
N ARG A 93 -12.07 -1.02 6.22
CA ARG A 93 -11.78 0.22 5.51
C ARG A 93 -10.62 0.03 4.52
N SER A 94 -10.94 -0.52 3.35
CA SER A 94 -9.94 -0.85 2.35
C SER A 94 -10.34 -0.50 0.92
N VAL A 95 -9.33 -0.39 0.06
CA VAL A 95 -9.49 -0.26 -1.39
C VAL A 95 -8.60 -1.27 -2.08
N ARG A 96 -9.20 -2.12 -2.90
CA ARG A 96 -8.46 -3.04 -3.76
C ARG A 96 -8.11 -2.33 -5.06
N VAL A 97 -6.86 -2.40 -5.46
CA VAL A 97 -6.32 -1.82 -6.69
C VAL A 97 -5.64 -2.93 -7.49
N MET A 98 -5.77 -2.89 -8.81
CA MET A 98 -5.04 -3.74 -9.73
C MET A 98 -4.27 -2.83 -10.68
N PRO A 99 -3.00 -2.51 -10.37
CA PRO A 99 -2.13 -1.74 -11.26
C PRO A 99 -1.55 -2.65 -12.35
N ASN A 100 -0.79 -2.05 -13.26
CA ASN A 100 0.04 -2.78 -14.22
C ASN A 100 1.49 -2.26 -14.19
N LEU A 101 2.37 -2.80 -15.04
CA LEU A 101 3.78 -2.41 -15.07
C LEU A 101 4.03 -0.97 -15.56
N GLY A 102 3.02 -0.28 -16.09
CA GLY A 102 3.08 1.15 -16.41
C GLY A 102 3.43 2.02 -15.20
N ALA A 103 3.17 1.53 -13.98
CA ALA A 103 3.58 2.20 -12.73
C ALA A 103 5.09 2.46 -12.63
N LEU A 104 5.93 1.70 -13.35
CA LEU A 104 7.38 1.93 -13.38
C LEU A 104 7.77 3.24 -14.09
N VAL A 105 6.88 3.78 -14.91
CA VAL A 105 7.11 4.97 -15.73
C VAL A 105 6.01 6.04 -15.54
N GLY A 106 5.12 5.85 -14.56
CA GLY A 106 4.04 6.79 -14.26
C GLY A 106 2.84 6.73 -15.21
N GLU A 107 2.66 5.63 -15.93
CA GLU A 107 1.62 5.45 -16.96
C GLU A 107 0.76 4.20 -16.69
N SER A 108 0.52 3.89 -15.40
CA SER A 108 -0.30 2.74 -15.02
C SER A 108 -1.76 2.94 -15.38
N VAL A 109 -2.40 1.85 -15.79
CA VAL A 109 -3.86 1.78 -15.82
C VAL A 109 -4.31 1.01 -14.58
N ASN A 110 -4.98 1.72 -13.67
CA ASN A 110 -5.33 1.23 -12.36
C ASN A 110 -6.84 0.92 -12.28
N ALA A 111 -7.21 -0.36 -12.18
CA ALA A 111 -8.59 -0.74 -11.82
C ALA A 111 -8.71 -0.77 -10.30
N TRP A 112 -9.77 -0.19 -9.70
CA TRP A 112 -9.92 -0.17 -8.26
C TRP A 112 -11.37 -0.35 -7.79
N ALA A 113 -11.51 -0.91 -6.58
CA ALA A 113 -12.78 -1.20 -5.94
C ALA A 113 -12.67 -0.91 -4.43
N PRO A 114 -13.40 0.08 -3.92
CA PRO A 114 -13.46 0.38 -2.49
C PRO A 114 -14.40 -0.57 -1.74
N SER A 115 -14.09 -0.85 -0.48
CA SER A 115 -14.98 -1.57 0.44
C SER A 115 -16.22 -0.73 0.80
N GLY A 116 -17.15 -1.36 1.52
CA GLY A 116 -18.34 -0.68 2.05
C GLY A 116 -18.01 0.38 3.12
N ALA A 117 -16.93 0.20 3.88
CA ALA A 117 -16.52 1.14 4.92
C ALA A 117 -15.58 2.26 4.42
N ALA A 118 -15.09 2.17 3.18
CA ALA A 118 -14.29 3.23 2.57
C ALA A 118 -15.15 4.49 2.32
N THR A 119 -14.74 5.58 2.94
CA THR A 119 -15.42 6.88 2.91
C THR A 119 -15.25 7.60 1.56
N GLU A 120 -16.01 8.67 1.34
CA GLU A 120 -15.84 9.49 0.13
C GLU A 120 -14.49 10.21 0.10
N ASP A 121 -13.95 10.59 1.26
CA ASP A 121 -12.60 11.16 1.35
C ASP A 121 -11.53 10.12 1.02
N ASP A 122 -11.73 8.85 1.42
CA ASP A 122 -10.84 7.76 1.01
C ASP A 122 -10.88 7.57 -0.51
N ARG A 123 -12.07 7.58 -1.11
CA ARG A 123 -12.24 7.44 -2.57
C ARG A 123 -11.57 8.58 -3.34
N ARG A 124 -11.66 9.80 -2.84
CA ARG A 124 -10.98 10.97 -3.42
C ARG A 124 -9.46 10.82 -3.30
N PHE A 125 -8.97 10.52 -2.10
CA PHE A 125 -7.55 10.31 -1.86
C PHE A 125 -7.00 9.17 -2.73
N VAL A 126 -7.67 8.03 -2.82
CA VAL A 126 -7.20 6.92 -3.64
C VAL A 126 -7.18 7.30 -5.12
N ARG A 127 -8.16 8.08 -5.62
CA ARG A 127 -8.12 8.56 -7.01
C ARG A 127 -6.86 9.40 -7.27
N GLU A 128 -6.58 10.37 -6.42
CA GLU A 128 -5.39 11.22 -6.52
C GLU A 128 -4.09 10.41 -6.39
N PHE A 129 -4.06 9.45 -5.46
CA PHE A 129 -2.95 8.52 -5.27
C PHE A 129 -2.68 7.66 -6.51
N LEU A 130 -3.73 7.20 -7.21
CA LEU A 130 -3.60 6.40 -8.44
C LEU A 130 -3.25 7.23 -9.67
N GLU A 131 -3.37 8.56 -9.62
CA GLU A 131 -2.95 9.47 -10.68
C GLU A 131 -1.45 9.77 -10.61
N SER A 132 -0.77 9.40 -9.52
CA SER A 132 0.68 9.61 -9.38
C SER A 132 1.52 8.57 -10.10
N PHE A 133 0.95 7.44 -10.54
CA PHE A 133 1.67 6.34 -11.21
C PHE A 133 0.88 5.57 -12.26
#